data_AF-A0A372E1C0-F1
#
_entry.id   AF-A0A372E1C0-F1
#
_cell.length_a   1.000
_cell.length_b   1.000
_cell.length_c   1.000
_cell.angle_alpha   90.00
_cell.angle_beta   90.00
_cell.angle_gamma   90.00
#
_symmetry.space_group_name_H-M   'P 1'
#
loop_
_entity.id
_entity.type
_entity.pdbx_description
1 polymer ?
#
loop_
_entity_poly.entity_id
_entity_poly.type
_entity_poly.pdbx_seq_one_letter_code
_entity_poly.pdbx_strand_id
1 'polypeptide(L)'
;MPAKCPVCSQAYEPEPGFYWGAMYISFGFSTGMMLVIGVLVYHLLGDPDTWVYVTAVAVMAVLMTPFNLRYSRTLMLYLFGGVEYNPQYSETSQVR
;
A
#
# COMPACT_ATOMS: atom_id res chain seq x y z
N MET A 1 15.30 -15.35 8.67
CA MET A 1 13.93 -15.52 8.13
C MET A 1 13.95 -16.78 7.27
N PRO A 2 13.03 -17.74 7.47
CA PRO A 2 12.95 -18.90 6.58
C PRO A 2 12.68 -18.41 5.14
N ALA A 3 13.25 -19.06 4.13
CA ALA A 3 13.11 -18.64 2.73
C ALA A 3 11.67 -18.79 2.20
N LYS A 4 10.88 -19.65 2.85
CA LYS A 4 9.48 -19.92 2.52
C LYS A 4 8.64 -19.90 3.78
N CYS A 5 7.38 -19.51 3.65
CA CYS A 5 6.42 -19.53 4.74
C CYS A 5 6.18 -20.97 5.21
N PRO A 6 6.24 -21.29 6.52
CA PRO A 6 6.03 -22.64 7.03
C PRO A 6 4.56 -23.10 6.94
N VAL A 7 3.60 -22.19 6.73
CA VAL A 7 2.16 -22.50 6.66
C VAL A 7 1.71 -22.75 5.21
N CYS A 8 2.11 -21.88 4.28
CA CYS A 8 1.65 -21.95 2.88
C CYS A 8 2.77 -22.24 1.88
N SER A 9 4.02 -22.44 2.33
CA SER A 9 5.21 -22.68 1.49
C SER A 9 5.55 -21.58 0.46
N GLN A 10 4.88 -20.44 0.53
CA GLN A 10 5.10 -19.29 -0.35
C GLN A 10 6.48 -18.67 -0.12
N ALA A 11 7.18 -18.31 -1.19
CA ALA A 11 8.46 -17.60 -1.10
C ALA A 11 8.24 -16.15 -0.66
N TYR A 12 9.07 -15.65 0.27
CA TYR A 12 8.99 -14.24 0.71
C TYR A 12 9.53 -13.27 -0.36
N GLU A 13 10.44 -13.74 -1.21
CA GLU A 13 10.84 -13.10 -2.45
C GLU A 13 10.37 -13.93 -3.65
N PRO A 14 9.22 -13.61 -4.27
CA PRO A 14 8.75 -14.33 -5.46
C PRO A 14 9.69 -14.12 -6.66
N GLU A 15 10.10 -12.87 -6.89
CA GLU A 15 10.94 -12.44 -8.00
C GLU A 15 11.72 -11.16 -7.62
N PRO A 16 12.96 -10.95 -8.09
CA PRO A 16 13.76 -9.76 -7.75
C PRO A 16 13.10 -8.44 -8.21
N GLY A 17 12.26 -8.48 -9.25
CA GLY A 17 11.49 -7.34 -9.74
C GLY A 17 10.28 -6.95 -8.87
N PHE A 18 9.85 -7.81 -7.95
CA PHE A 18 8.65 -7.62 -7.14
C PHE A 18 8.68 -6.30 -6.34
N TYR A 19 9.81 -6.01 -5.68
CA TYR A 19 9.95 -4.81 -4.86
C TYR A 19 9.98 -3.52 -5.69
N TRP A 20 10.52 -3.59 -6.90
CA TRP A 20 10.51 -2.47 -7.84
C TRP A 20 9.07 -2.16 -8.30
N GLY A 21 8.29 -3.19 -8.64
CA GLY A 21 6.88 -3.03 -8.99
C GLY A 21 6.04 -2.48 -7.83
N ALA A 22 6.24 -3.02 -6.61
CA ALA A 22 5.57 -2.51 -5.42
C ALA A 22 5.93 -1.04 -5.11
N MET A 23 7.16 -0.61 -5.41
CA MET A 23 7.57 0.79 -5.30
C MET A 23 6.78 1.69 -6.27
N TYR A 24 6.63 1.30 -7.54
CA TYR A 24 5.85 2.06 -8.53
C TYR A 24 4.38 2.16 -8.16
N ILE A 25 3.78 1.07 -7.66
CA ILE A 25 2.39 1.08 -7.18
C ILE A 25 2.26 2.05 -5.98
N SER A 26 3.20 2.03 -5.04
CA SER A 26 3.22 2.96 -3.89
C SER A 26 3.32 4.42 -4.34
N PHE A 27 4.15 4.69 -5.36
CA PHE A 27 4.26 6.03 -5.94
C PHE A 27 2.93 6.49 -6.53
N GLY A 28 2.26 5.63 -7.32
CA GLY A 28 0.93 5.91 -7.86
C GLY A 28 -0.11 6.23 -6.77
N PHE A 29 -0.13 5.45 -5.68
CA PHE A 29 -1.00 5.74 -4.54
C PHE A 29 -0.67 7.07 -3.87
N SER A 30 0.61 7.37 -3.66
CA SER A 30 1.04 8.64 -3.03
C SER A 30 0.67 9.85 -3.89
N THR A 31 0.90 9.78 -5.20
CA THR A 31 0.51 10.83 -6.15
C THR A 31 -1.01 11.01 -6.20
N GLY A 32 -1.77 9.91 -6.28
CA GLY A 32 -3.23 9.97 -6.26
C GLY A 32 -3.77 10.57 -4.96
N MET A 33 -3.19 10.19 -3.83
CA MET A 33 -3.51 10.74 -2.52
C MET A 33 -3.26 12.25 -2.45
N MET A 34 -2.11 12.72 -2.94
CA MET A 34 -1.78 14.15 -2.98
C MET A 34 -2.82 14.92 -3.79
N LEU A 35 -3.23 14.42 -4.96
CA LEU A 35 -4.25 15.08 -5.79
C LEU A 35 -5.61 15.14 -5.08
N VAL A 36 -6.05 14.02 -4.49
CA VAL A 36 -7.33 13.95 -3.76
C VAL A 36 -7.34 14.93 -2.58
N ILE A 37 -6.28 14.96 -1.78
CA ILE A 37 -6.19 15.89 -0.64
C ILE A 37 -6.12 17.33 -1.13
N GLY A 38 -5.37 17.63 -2.19
CA GLY A 38 -5.30 18.97 -2.75
C GLY A 38 -6.67 19.48 -3.17
N VAL A 39 -7.44 18.67 -3.89
CA VAL A 39 -8.81 19.01 -4.29
C VAL A 39 -9.75 19.15 -3.09
N LEU A 40 -9.62 18.29 -2.08
CA LEU A 40 -10.42 18.39 -0.85
C LEU A 40 -10.11 19.67 -0.08
N VAL A 41 -8.84 20.01 0.11
CA VAL A 41 -8.43 21.25 0.81
C VAL A 41 -8.95 22.47 0.06
N TYR A 42 -8.84 22.49 -1.27
CA TYR A 42 -9.37 23.55 -2.12
C TYR A 42 -10.87 23.76 -1.90
N HIS A 43 -11.67 22.70 -2.01
CA HIS A 43 -13.13 22.79 -1.91
C HIS A 43 -13.65 22.98 -0.48
N LEU A 44 -13.03 22.38 0.53
CA LEU A 44 -13.51 22.47 1.92
C LEU A 44 -13.07 23.74 2.63
N LEU A 45 -11.83 24.20 2.39
CA LEU A 45 -11.27 25.37 3.08
C LEU A 45 -11.36 26.66 2.25
N GLY A 46 -11.77 26.57 0.98
CA GLY A 46 -12.01 27.73 0.12
C GLY A 46 -10.72 28.47 -0.24
N ASP A 47 -9.79 27.78 -0.90
CA ASP A 47 -8.48 28.32 -1.32
C ASP A 47 -7.64 28.90 -0.16
N PRO A 48 -7.21 28.06 0.81
CA PRO A 48 -6.28 28.49 1.84
C PRO A 48 -4.88 28.76 1.27
N ASP A 49 -3.98 29.29 2.11
CA ASP A 49 -2.59 29.53 1.70
C ASP A 49 -1.83 28.20 1.44
N THR A 50 -0.77 28.27 0.64
CA THR A 50 -0.02 27.14 0.10
C THR A 50 0.52 26.21 1.21
N TRP A 51 0.88 26.78 2.36
CA TRP A 51 1.39 26.00 3.49
C TRP A 51 0.35 25.02 4.06
N VAL A 52 -0.94 25.33 3.95
CA VAL A 52 -2.03 24.46 4.41
C VAL A 52 -2.12 23.21 3.53
N TYR A 53 -1.94 23.35 2.22
CA TYR A 53 -1.87 22.22 1.30
C TYR A 53 -0.68 21.31 1.61
N VAL A 54 0.50 21.90 1.80
CA VAL A 54 1.74 21.14 2.07
C VAL A 54 1.61 20.36 3.38
N THR A 55 1.14 21.03 4.44
CA THR A 55 0.97 20.40 5.76
C THR A 55 -0.11 19.31 5.75
N ALA A 56 -1.25 19.56 5.10
CA ALA A 56 -2.32 18.57 4.99
C ALA A 56 -1.86 17.31 4.23
N VAL A 57 -1.19 17.48 3.08
CA VAL A 57 -0.65 16.36 2.30
C VAL A 57 0.43 15.62 3.10
N ALA A 58 1.34 16.32 3.78
CA ALA A 58 2.41 15.69 4.56
C ALA A 58 1.86 14.87 5.73
N VAL A 59 0.92 15.43 6.50
CA VAL A 59 0.28 14.73 7.64
C VAL A 59 -0.43 13.47 7.16
N MET A 60 -1.23 13.59 6.10
CA MET A 60 -1.96 12.44 5.56
C MET A 60 -1.03 11.39 4.95
N ALA A 61 0.05 11.79 4.26
CA ALA A 61 1.02 10.85 3.70
C ALA A 61 1.70 10.02 4.80
N VAL A 62 2.08 10.65 5.92
CA VAL A 62 2.66 9.95 7.09
C VAL A 62 1.64 8.98 7.70
N LEU A 63 0.39 9.42 7.89
CA LEU A 63 -0.67 8.58 8.44
C LEU A 63 -1.02 7.38 7.54
N MET A 64 -1.03 7.58 6.22
CA MET A 64 -1.29 6.51 5.26
C MET A 64 -0.07 5.68 4.90
N THR A 65 1.14 6.02 5.36
CA THR A 65 2.37 5.26 5.04
C THR A 65 2.24 3.76 5.31
N PRO A 66 1.78 3.27 6.48
CA PRO A 66 1.64 1.83 6.72
C PRO A 66 0.62 1.17 5.78
N PHE A 67 -0.44 1.88 5.41
CA PHE A 67 -1.45 1.39 4.48
C PHE A 67 -0.91 1.30 3.06
N ASN A 68 -0.25 2.35 2.57
CA ASN A 68 0.35 2.39 1.24
C ASN A 68 1.35 1.26 1.03
N LEU A 69 2.24 1.02 2.00
CA LEU A 69 3.24 -0.04 1.91
C LEU A 69 2.63 -1.45 1.96
N ARG A 70 1.53 -1.64 2.72
CA ARG A 70 0.84 -2.92 2.79
C ARG A 70 0.08 -3.18 1.49
N TYR A 71 -0.75 -2.24 1.06
CA TYR A 71 -1.57 -2.40 -0.12
C TYR A 71 -0.75 -2.52 -1.39
N SER A 72 0.33 -1.74 -1.55
CA SER A 72 1.16 -1.84 -2.76
C SER A 72 1.78 -3.22 -2.95
N ARG A 73 2.29 -3.81 -1.87
CA ARG A 73 2.84 -5.18 -1.87
C ARG A 73 1.76 -6.23 -2.11
N THR A 74 0.61 -6.09 -1.47
CA THR A 74 -0.52 -7.01 -1.69
C THR A 74 -1.02 -6.93 -3.14
N LEU A 75 -1.18 -5.72 -3.69
CA LEU A 75 -1.61 -5.52 -5.08
C LEU A 75 -0.61 -6.14 -6.06
N MET A 76 0.69 -5.95 -5.83
CA MET A 76 1.74 -6.56 -6.66
C MET A 76 1.68 -8.09 -6.63
N LEU A 77 1.41 -8.70 -5.46
CA LEU A 77 1.28 -10.17 -5.35
C LEU A 77 0.09 -10.71 -6.13
N TYR A 78 -1.05 -10.00 -6.10
CA TYR A 78 -2.24 -10.40 -6.84
C TYR A 78 -2.13 -10.15 -8.34
N LEU A 79 -1.51 -9.04 -8.76
CA LEU A 79 -1.43 -8.67 -10.17
C LEU A 79 -0.30 -9.41 -10.91
N PHE A 80 0.87 -9.55 -10.28
CA PHE A 80 2.08 -10.06 -10.94
C PHE A 80 2.65 -11.29 -10.24
N GLY A 81 2.46 -11.43 -8.92
CA GLY A 81 2.98 -12.56 -8.16
C GLY A 81 2.25 -13.90 -8.39
N GLY A 82 1.13 -13.91 -9.12
CA GLY A 82 0.37 -15.13 -9.42
C GLY A 82 -0.15 -15.86 -8.17
N VAL A 83 -0.23 -15.16 -7.03
CA VAL A 83 -0.70 -15.73 -5.77
C VAL A 83 -2.17 -15.43 -5.61
N GLU A 84 -2.99 -16.47 -5.71
CA GLU A 84 -4.42 -16.37 -5.45
C GLU A 84 -4.73 -16.50 -3.96
N TYR A 85 -5.81 -15.85 -3.53
CA TYR A 85 -6.29 -15.97 -2.17
C TYR A 85 -6.85 -17.38 -1.95
N ASN A 86 -6.23 -18.15 -1.05
CA ASN A 86 -6.79 -19.43 -0.61
C ASN A 86 -7.53 -19.22 0.74
N PRO A 87 -8.88 -19.37 0.77
CA PRO A 87 -9.68 -19.10 1.96
C PRO A 87 -9.37 -20.06 3.13
N GLN A 88 -8.83 -21.26 2.89
CA GLN A 88 -8.50 -22.24 3.93
C GLN A 88 -7.50 -21.68 4.96
N TYR A 89 -6.61 -20.78 4.55
CA TYR A 89 -5.65 -20.15 5.45
C TYR A 89 -6.24 -19.02 6.29
N SER A 90 -7.41 -18.48 5.93
CA SER A 90 -8.08 -17.40 6.66
C SER A 90 -8.95 -17.92 7.81
N GLU A 91 -9.49 -19.12 7.68
CA GLU A 91 -10.31 -19.76 8.72
C GLU A 91 -9.42 -20.42 9.80
N THR A 92 -8.22 -20.86 9.42
CA THR A 92 -7.27 -21.52 10.33
C THR A 92 -6.57 -20.54 11.30
N SER A 93 -6.72 -19.22 11.12
CA SER A 93 -6.04 -18.21 11.94
C SER A 93 -6.66 -17.97 13.33
N GLN A 94 -7.78 -18.63 13.67
CA GLN A 94 -8.44 -18.51 14.98
C GLN A 94 -7.92 -19.52 16.02
N VAL A 95 -6.99 -20.40 15.68
CA VAL A 95 -6.43 -21.40 16.62
C VAL A 95 -4.91 -21.49 16.46
N ARG A 96 -4.18 -20.44 16.81
CA ARG A 96 -2.82 -20.55 17.38
C ARG A 96 -2.40 -19.29 18.14
#